data_AF-A0AAW9MV05-F1
#
_entry.id   AF-A0AAW9MV05-F1
#
_cell.length_a   1.000
_cell.length_b   1.000
_cell.length_c   1.000
_cell.angle_alpha   90.00
_cell.angle_beta   90.00
_cell.angle_gamma   90.00
#
_symmetry.space_group_name_H-M   'P 1'
#
loop_
_entity.id
_entity.type
_entity.pdbx_description
1 polymer ?
#
loop_
_entity_poly.entity_id
_entity_poly.type
_entity_poly.pdbx_seq_one_letter_code
_entity_poly.pdbx_strand_id
1 'polypeptide(L)'
;MFLGIIFIGLFYFLGINFGYRVDVNIFISVLFIFLSFFIDIKKKNRIYIFLSLFFFSLGLLVITISEKNIKVDKIEGINKIEILITEVYSISEDYYTYKAKAIKVGDDTINENILLTYKDRLKVGSLIEAKGELEPFRDSGNFGQFSSKDFMRSKGIFASLFLKTSPKILDLNYNKFFYIKNNVVEKLNNINSWALKKQNADFVNTVFFAKNFMDDGYKDKVEDLGLSHILAVSGMHIGIIYLFLCGFLSIFPINYKIRIFFFLF
;
A
#
# COMPACT_ATOMS: atom_id res chain seq x y z
N MET A 1 11.03 -28.73 7.00
CA MET A 1 10.34 -27.75 6.13
C MET A 1 10.33 -26.36 6.74
N PHE A 2 9.85 -26.20 7.98
CA PHE A 2 9.77 -24.91 8.67
C PHE A 2 11.11 -24.16 8.82
N LEU A 3 12.19 -24.85 9.24
CA LEU A 3 13.53 -24.24 9.34
C LEU A 3 14.07 -23.72 7.99
N GLY A 4 13.72 -24.39 6.88
CA GLY A 4 14.15 -23.97 5.55
C GLY A 4 13.46 -22.68 5.09
N ILE A 5 12.19 -22.50 5.45
CA ILE A 5 11.41 -21.29 5.13
C ILE A 5 11.94 -20.09 5.94
N ILE A 6 12.22 -20.29 7.23
CA ILE A 6 12.81 -19.25 8.09
C ILE A 6 14.20 -18.85 7.56
N PHE A 7 15.01 -19.83 7.16
CA PHE A 7 16.34 -19.58 6.61
C PHE A 7 16.28 -18.76 5.31
N ILE A 8 15.38 -19.11 4.39
CA ILE A 8 15.15 -18.35 3.15
C ILE A 8 14.70 -16.91 3.44
N GLY A 9 13.75 -16.73 4.36
CA GLY A 9 13.25 -15.41 4.76
C GLY A 9 14.36 -14.53 5.36
N LEU A 10 15.28 -15.11 6.13
CA LEU A 10 16.42 -14.40 6.71
C LEU A 10 17.37 -13.85 5.65
N PHE A 11 17.74 -14.63 4.64
CA PHE A 11 18.61 -14.16 3.56
C PHE A 11 17.95 -13.09 2.69
N TYR A 12 16.65 -13.23 2.43
CA TYR A 12 15.87 -12.20 1.73
C TYR A 12 15.87 -10.87 2.52
N PHE A 13 15.61 -10.93 3.83
CA PHE A 13 15.65 -9.76 4.71
C PHE A 13 17.06 -9.12 4.77
N LEU A 14 18.12 -9.94 4.84
CA LEU A 14 19.49 -9.45 4.79
C LEU A 14 19.80 -8.76 3.45
N GLY A 15 19.30 -9.30 2.34
CA GLY A 15 19.42 -8.69 1.01
C GLY A 15 18.78 -7.31 0.97
N ILE A 16 17.57 -7.18 1.50
CA ILE A 16 16.88 -5.88 1.62
C ILE A 16 17.69 -4.89 2.46
N ASN A 17 18.12 -5.30 3.65
CA ASN A 17 18.87 -4.41 4.56
C ASN A 17 20.21 -3.97 3.98
N PHE A 18 20.89 -4.87 3.25
CA PHE A 18 22.15 -4.53 2.58
C PHE A 18 21.92 -3.57 1.42
N GLY A 19 20.91 -3.84 0.58
CA GLY A 19 20.56 -2.99 -0.56
C GLY A 19 20.09 -1.60 -0.17
N TYR A 20 19.50 -1.44 1.01
CA TYR A 20 19.11 -0.12 1.53
C TYR A 20 20.30 0.71 2.03
N ARG A 21 21.40 0.06 2.44
CA ARG A 21 22.60 0.75 2.97
C ARG A 21 23.63 1.05 1.90
N VAL A 22 23.64 0.26 0.85
CA VAL A 22 24.60 0.33 -0.24
C VAL A 22 23.78 0.59 -1.49
N ASP A 23 23.97 1.73 -2.14
CA ASP A 23 23.32 2.07 -3.42
C ASP A 23 23.76 1.08 -4.52
N VAL A 24 23.23 -0.14 -4.50
CA VAL A 24 23.59 -1.21 -5.43
C VAL A 24 22.94 -0.91 -6.78
N ASN A 25 23.68 -1.11 -7.87
CA ASN A 25 23.11 -0.98 -9.21
C ASN A 25 22.29 -2.23 -9.57
N ILE A 26 21.16 -2.07 -10.28
CA ILE A 26 20.29 -3.19 -10.67
C ILE A 26 21.03 -4.27 -11.46
N PHE A 27 22.03 -3.87 -12.28
CA PHE A 27 22.87 -4.81 -13.02
C PHE A 27 23.70 -5.73 -12.11
N ILE A 28 24.12 -5.23 -10.94
CA ILE A 28 24.87 -6.01 -9.95
C ILE A 28 23.93 -7.05 -9.32
N SER A 29 22.70 -6.65 -8.98
CA SER A 29 21.68 -7.57 -8.45
C SER A 29 21.36 -8.70 -9.44
N VAL A 30 21.18 -8.37 -10.72
CA VAL A 30 20.93 -9.36 -11.80
C VAL A 30 22.14 -10.28 -12.01
N LEU A 31 23.37 -9.74 -11.95
CA LEU A 31 24.58 -10.55 -12.05
C LEU A 31 24.68 -11.58 -10.92
N PHE A 32 24.36 -11.20 -9.68
CA PHE A 32 24.34 -12.14 -8.55
C PHE A 32 23.29 -13.24 -8.70
N ILE A 33 22.11 -12.91 -9.23
CA ILE A 33 21.09 -13.91 -9.57
C ILE A 33 21.66 -14.89 -10.61
N PHE A 34 22.27 -14.38 -11.68
CA PHE A 34 22.86 -15.22 -12.73
C PHE A 34 23.96 -16.12 -12.19
N LEU A 35 24.87 -15.58 -11.35
CA LEU A 35 25.94 -16.34 -10.73
C LEU A 35 25.44 -17.46 -9.82
N SER A 36 24.29 -17.27 -9.15
CA SER A 36 23.71 -18.32 -8.31
C SER A 36 23.41 -19.59 -9.13
N PHE A 37 22.96 -19.48 -10.38
CA PHE A 37 22.61 -20.63 -11.21
C PHE A 37 23.80 -21.52 -11.61
N PHE A 38 25.04 -21.03 -11.48
CA PHE A 38 26.25 -21.84 -11.70
C PHE A 38 26.59 -22.76 -10.50
N ILE A 39 25.89 -22.62 -9.38
CA ILE A 39 26.10 -23.48 -8.21
C ILE A 39 25.48 -24.85 -8.48
N ASP A 40 26.32 -25.88 -8.50
CA ASP A 40 25.88 -27.26 -8.72
C ASP A 40 25.00 -27.76 -7.55
N ILE A 41 23.71 -27.93 -7.83
CA ILE A 41 22.65 -28.25 -6.85
C ILE A 41 22.66 -29.74 -6.45
N LYS A 42 23.46 -30.59 -7.12
CA LYS A 42 23.45 -32.05 -6.90
C LYS A 42 23.85 -32.49 -5.48
N LYS A 43 24.53 -31.63 -4.69
CA LYS A 43 24.86 -31.91 -3.29
C LYS A 43 23.90 -31.17 -2.35
N LYS A 44 23.39 -31.87 -1.33
CA LYS A 44 22.45 -31.34 -0.32
C LYS A 44 22.94 -30.06 0.39
N ASN A 45 24.24 -29.85 0.55
CA ASN A 45 24.74 -28.61 1.17
C ASN A 45 24.82 -27.44 0.17
N ARG A 46 24.94 -27.72 -1.14
CA ARG A 46 25.04 -26.69 -2.18
C ARG A 46 23.70 -26.08 -2.54
N ILE A 47 22.59 -26.80 -2.36
CA ILE A 47 21.25 -26.23 -2.56
C ILE A 47 20.95 -25.11 -1.57
N TYR A 48 21.43 -25.20 -0.32
CA TYR A 48 21.26 -24.13 0.66
C TYR A 48 22.09 -22.89 0.29
N ILE A 49 23.31 -23.08 -0.23
CA ILE A 49 24.16 -21.98 -0.71
C ILE A 49 23.51 -21.28 -1.91
N PHE A 50 22.98 -22.08 -2.86
CA PHE A 50 22.20 -21.56 -3.99
C PHE A 50 20.99 -20.74 -3.51
N LEU A 51 20.16 -21.31 -2.64
CA LEU A 51 18.97 -20.65 -2.11
C LEU A 51 19.32 -19.36 -1.35
N SER A 52 20.36 -19.38 -0.50
CA SER A 52 20.81 -18.18 0.22
C SER A 52 21.21 -17.06 -0.72
N LEU A 53 22.05 -17.33 -1.72
CA LEU A 53 22.51 -16.32 -2.68
C LEU A 53 21.37 -15.82 -3.56
N PHE A 54 20.52 -16.73 -4.03
CA PHE A 54 19.35 -16.39 -4.84
C PHE A 54 18.39 -15.46 -4.09
N PHE A 55 17.98 -15.82 -2.87
CA PHE A 55 17.06 -14.98 -2.08
C PHE A 55 17.68 -13.68 -1.58
N PHE A 56 18.97 -13.67 -1.26
CA PHE A 56 19.69 -12.43 -0.95
C PHE A 56 19.70 -11.48 -2.16
N SER A 57 20.00 -11.99 -3.35
CA SER A 57 20.02 -11.20 -4.59
C SER A 57 18.62 -10.74 -5.03
N LEU A 58 17.57 -11.52 -4.76
CA LEU A 58 16.18 -11.07 -4.90
C LEU A 58 15.87 -9.90 -3.95
N GLY A 59 16.33 -9.97 -2.70
CA GLY A 59 16.19 -8.86 -1.75
C GLY A 59 16.86 -7.58 -2.24
N LEU A 60 18.07 -7.67 -2.79
CA LEU A 60 18.77 -6.54 -3.42
C LEU A 60 17.99 -5.98 -4.61
N LEU A 61 17.48 -6.85 -5.48
CA LEU A 61 16.73 -6.45 -6.67
C LEU A 61 15.48 -5.65 -6.28
N VAL A 62 14.73 -6.11 -5.28
CA VAL A 62 13.53 -5.42 -4.79
C VAL A 62 13.84 -3.99 -4.35
N ILE A 63 14.92 -3.77 -3.61
CA ILE A 63 15.30 -2.42 -3.16
C ILE A 63 15.75 -1.55 -4.33
N THR A 64 16.56 -2.08 -5.25
CA THR A 64 16.98 -1.31 -6.43
C THR A 64 15.83 -0.89 -7.34
N ILE A 65 14.75 -1.68 -7.42
CA ILE A 65 13.53 -1.29 -8.14
C ILE A 65 12.75 -0.23 -7.37
N SER A 66 12.69 -0.35 -6.04
CA SER A 66 11.90 0.51 -5.16
C SER A 66 12.46 1.93 -5.05
N GLU A 67 13.79 2.11 -5.03
CA GLU A 67 14.40 3.43 -4.81
C GLU A 67 14.65 4.22 -6.09
N LYS A 68 14.93 3.57 -7.22
CA LYS A 68 15.52 4.23 -8.39
C LYS A 68 14.53 4.87 -9.37
N ASN A 69 13.22 4.72 -9.17
CA ASN A 69 12.19 5.10 -10.14
C ASN A 69 11.24 6.23 -9.70
N ILE A 70 11.48 6.88 -8.56
CA ILE A 70 10.62 7.97 -8.09
C ILE A 70 11.07 9.26 -8.78
N LYS A 71 10.33 9.69 -9.80
CA LYS A 71 10.59 10.90 -10.58
C LYS A 71 10.15 12.15 -9.83
N VAL A 72 9.17 12.05 -8.93
CA VAL A 72 8.62 13.20 -8.22
C VAL A 72 9.63 13.86 -7.28
N ASP A 73 10.58 13.11 -6.71
CA ASP A 73 11.63 13.67 -5.84
C ASP A 73 12.55 14.67 -6.57
N LYS A 74 12.59 14.66 -7.91
CA LYS A 74 13.46 15.52 -8.74
C LYS A 74 12.74 16.75 -9.28
N ILE A 75 11.45 16.89 -9.01
CA ILE A 75 10.63 18.00 -9.50
C ILE A 75 10.65 19.09 -8.43
N GLU A 76 11.26 20.21 -8.74
CA GLU A 76 11.26 21.39 -7.88
C GLU A 76 10.38 22.50 -8.46
N GLY A 77 9.74 23.27 -7.58
CA GLY A 77 9.01 24.48 -7.93
C GLY A 77 7.58 24.29 -8.43
N ILE A 78 6.95 25.42 -8.75
CA ILE A 78 5.54 25.50 -9.16
C ILE A 78 5.42 25.09 -10.62
N ASN A 79 4.80 23.93 -10.85
CA ASN A 79 4.60 23.38 -12.18
C ASN A 79 3.11 23.26 -12.51
N LYS A 80 2.81 23.14 -13.79
CA LYS A 80 1.48 22.76 -14.28
C LYS A 80 1.37 21.23 -14.19
N ILE A 81 0.33 20.73 -13.55
CA ILE A 81 0.19 19.31 -13.22
C ILE A 81 -1.17 18.81 -13.71
N GLU A 82 -1.15 17.75 -14.53
CA GLU A 82 -2.34 16.99 -14.91
C GLU A 82 -2.56 15.87 -13.88
N ILE A 83 -3.72 15.86 -13.23
CA ILE A 83 -3.99 15.02 -12.05
C ILE A 83 -5.30 14.26 -12.25
N LEU A 84 -5.25 12.94 -12.07
CA LEU A 84 -6.42 12.07 -12.01
C LEU A 84 -6.81 11.81 -10.55
N ILE A 85 -8.04 12.16 -10.17
CA ILE A 85 -8.56 11.89 -8.82
C ILE A 85 -8.95 10.41 -8.72
N THR A 86 -8.32 9.63 -7.83
CA THR A 86 -8.55 8.17 -7.77
C THR A 86 -9.44 7.74 -6.62
N GLU A 87 -9.28 8.31 -5.43
CA GLU A 87 -10.14 8.04 -4.28
C GLU A 87 -10.06 9.15 -3.23
N VAL A 88 -11.12 9.27 -2.42
CA VAL A 88 -11.09 10.10 -1.21
C VAL A 88 -10.19 9.42 -0.17
N TYR A 89 -9.23 10.16 0.37
CA TYR A 89 -8.30 9.68 1.39
C TYR A 89 -8.75 10.08 2.80
N SER A 90 -9.10 11.35 2.99
CA SER A 90 -9.69 11.85 4.24
C SER A 90 -10.49 13.13 4.01
N ILE A 91 -11.40 13.44 4.93
CA ILE A 91 -12.21 14.66 4.93
C ILE A 91 -12.01 15.32 6.30
N SER A 92 -11.58 16.57 6.29
CA SER A 92 -11.51 17.46 7.45
C SER A 92 -12.57 18.56 7.31
N GLU A 93 -12.76 19.39 8.34
CA GLU A 93 -13.75 20.47 8.31
C GLU A 93 -13.52 21.45 7.15
N ASP A 94 -12.26 21.79 6.88
CA ASP A 94 -11.90 22.83 5.90
C ASP A 94 -11.32 22.28 4.58
N TYR A 95 -10.91 21.01 4.56
CA TYR A 95 -10.20 20.43 3.42
C TYR A 95 -10.61 19.00 3.10
N TYR A 96 -10.65 18.71 1.80
CA TYR A 96 -10.76 17.38 1.24
C TYR A 96 -9.39 16.90 0.80
N THR A 97 -9.00 15.71 1.26
CA THR A 97 -7.74 15.08 0.86
C THR A 97 -8.04 13.84 0.01
N TYR A 98 -7.39 13.76 -1.14
CA TYR A 98 -7.56 12.72 -2.13
C TYR A 98 -6.25 11.98 -2.35
N LYS A 99 -6.35 10.67 -2.55
CA LYS A 99 -5.30 9.97 -3.27
C LYS A 99 -5.53 10.25 -4.75
N ALA A 100 -4.51 10.72 -5.44
CA ALA A 100 -4.59 11.11 -6.83
C ALA A 100 -3.36 10.61 -7.59
N LYS A 101 -3.45 10.60 -8.92
CA LYS A 101 -2.34 10.21 -9.78
C LYS A 101 -1.89 11.42 -10.59
N ALA A 102 -0.66 11.87 -10.39
CA ALA A 102 -0.06 12.90 -11.22
C ALA A 102 0.40 12.23 -12.53
N ILE A 103 -0.21 12.60 -13.65
CA ILE A 103 0.06 12.00 -14.96
C ILE A 103 1.23 12.74 -15.61
N LYS A 104 1.15 14.07 -15.63
CA LYS A 104 2.20 14.95 -16.17
C LYS A 104 2.51 16.09 -15.21
N VAL A 105 3.76 16.49 -15.21
CA VAL A 105 4.25 17.70 -14.53
C VAL A 105 5.13 18.45 -15.51
N GLY A 106 4.71 19.65 -15.90
CA GLY A 106 5.32 20.34 -17.04
C GLY A 106 5.24 19.46 -18.30
N ASP A 107 6.39 19.19 -18.90
CA ASP A 107 6.51 18.33 -20.08
C ASP A 107 6.78 16.84 -19.73
N ASP A 108 7.08 16.54 -18.46
CA ASP A 108 7.46 15.20 -18.03
C ASP A 108 6.26 14.34 -17.65
N THR A 109 6.25 13.11 -18.15
CA THR A 109 5.27 12.09 -17.76
C THR A 109 5.80 11.27 -16.58
N ILE A 110 5.18 11.45 -15.41
CA ILE A 110 5.60 10.81 -14.15
C ILE A 110 4.73 9.62 -13.75
N ASN A 111 3.41 9.75 -13.88
CA ASN A 111 2.44 8.68 -13.60
C ASN A 111 2.53 8.11 -12.16
N GLU A 112 2.72 8.97 -11.17
CA GLU A 112 2.91 8.61 -9.75
C GLU A 112 1.70 8.99 -8.89
N ASN A 113 1.52 8.26 -7.79
CA ASN A 113 0.47 8.57 -6.83
C ASN A 113 0.92 9.67 -5.86
N ILE A 114 0.06 10.65 -5.66
CA ILE A 114 0.27 11.79 -4.77
C ILE A 114 -0.92 11.96 -3.83
N LEU A 115 -0.71 12.70 -2.75
CA LEU A 115 -1.75 13.16 -1.84
C LEU A 115 -2.16 14.58 -2.26
N LEU A 116 -3.39 14.76 -2.73
CA LEU A 116 -3.92 16.05 -3.14
C LEU A 116 -4.85 16.61 -2.06
N THR A 117 -4.57 17.81 -1.56
CA THR A 117 -5.44 18.51 -0.62
C THR A 117 -6.02 19.76 -1.26
N TYR A 118 -7.34 19.91 -1.18
CA TYR A 118 -8.06 21.05 -1.73
C TYR A 118 -9.28 21.40 -0.88
N LYS A 119 -9.63 22.69 -0.84
CA LYS A 119 -10.74 23.20 -0.03
C LYS A 119 -12.12 22.75 -0.52
N ASP A 120 -12.31 22.64 -1.84
CA ASP A 120 -13.62 22.29 -2.40
C ASP A 120 -13.65 20.82 -2.84
N ARG A 121 -14.86 20.27 -2.92
CA ARG A 121 -15.06 18.87 -3.29
C ARG A 121 -14.76 18.64 -4.77
N LEU A 122 -13.81 17.74 -5.04
CA LEU A 122 -13.51 17.21 -6.36
C LEU A 122 -14.21 15.87 -6.59
N LYS A 123 -14.58 15.61 -7.85
CA LYS A 123 -15.23 14.36 -8.24
C LYS A 123 -14.19 13.26 -8.45
N VAL A 124 -14.37 12.11 -7.79
CA VAL A 124 -13.52 10.94 -8.04
C VAL A 124 -13.69 10.44 -9.47
N GLY A 125 -12.58 10.17 -10.15
CA GLY A 125 -12.51 9.79 -11.55
C GLY A 125 -12.37 10.95 -12.53
N SER A 126 -12.34 12.21 -12.08
CA SER A 126 -12.09 13.36 -12.94
C SER A 126 -10.60 13.58 -13.22
N LEU A 127 -10.31 14.16 -14.38
CA LEU A 127 -9.03 14.70 -14.77
C LEU A 127 -9.05 16.22 -14.57
N ILE A 128 -8.12 16.71 -13.77
CA ILE A 128 -7.96 18.13 -13.49
C ILE A 128 -6.55 18.60 -13.87
N GLU A 129 -6.43 19.90 -14.07
CA GLU A 129 -5.18 20.59 -14.28
C GLU A 129 -5.03 21.66 -13.21
N ALA A 130 -3.90 21.64 -12.50
CA ALA A 130 -3.63 22.60 -11.45
C ALA A 130 -2.21 23.15 -11.59
N LYS A 131 -1.97 24.34 -11.02
CA LYS A 131 -0.62 24.85 -10.81
C LYS A 131 -0.28 24.74 -9.34
N GLY A 132 0.86 24.14 -9.04
CA GLY A 132 1.33 23.98 -7.67
C GLY A 132 2.67 23.27 -7.62
N GLU A 133 3.20 23.15 -6.42
CA GLU A 133 4.48 22.50 -6.15
C GLU A 133 4.22 21.12 -5.55
N LEU A 134 4.86 20.10 -6.12
CA LEU A 134 4.86 18.76 -5.54
C LEU A 134 5.89 18.74 -4.43
N GLU A 135 5.43 18.62 -3.19
CA GLU A 135 6.31 18.53 -2.04
C GLU A 135 6.60 17.05 -1.75
N PRO A 136 7.85 16.57 -1.91
CA PRO A 136 8.21 15.23 -1.48
C PRO A 136 8.12 15.14 0.05
N PHE A 137 7.76 13.96 0.56
CA PHE A 137 7.71 13.75 2.01
C PHE A 137 9.11 13.84 2.62
N ARG A 138 9.20 14.52 3.76
CA ARG A 138 10.47 14.69 4.48
C ARG A 138 10.97 13.36 5.05
N ASP A 139 12.26 13.12 4.89
CA ASP A 139 12.95 12.01 5.52
C ASP A 139 13.22 12.31 6.99
N SER A 140 13.19 11.29 7.84
CA SER A 140 13.70 11.43 9.20
C SER A 140 15.23 11.33 9.14
N GLY A 141 15.92 12.44 9.44
CA GLY A 141 17.39 12.52 9.32
C GLY A 141 18.20 11.56 10.20
N ASN A 142 17.55 10.76 11.06
CA ASN A 142 18.20 9.80 11.95
C ASN A 142 17.68 8.37 11.75
N PHE A 143 18.62 7.43 11.69
CA PHE A 143 18.35 6.00 11.59
C PHE A 143 17.53 5.49 12.80
N GLY A 144 16.49 4.69 12.53
CA GLY A 144 15.62 4.11 13.55
C GLY A 144 14.48 5.01 14.05
N GLN A 145 14.36 6.22 13.51
CA GLN A 145 13.20 7.09 13.76
C GLN A 145 12.13 6.87 12.69
N PHE A 146 10.89 7.26 13.02
CA PHE A 146 9.78 7.19 12.08
C PHE A 146 9.99 8.17 10.92
N SER A 147 10.19 7.64 9.71
CA SER A 147 10.25 8.42 8.47
C SER A 147 8.84 8.53 7.86
N SER A 148 8.31 9.77 7.81
CA SER A 148 7.02 10.02 7.13
C SER A 148 7.10 9.69 5.64
N LYS A 149 8.28 9.88 5.03
CA LYS A 149 8.57 9.48 3.66
C LYS A 149 8.45 7.98 3.45
N ASP A 150 9.11 7.17 4.26
CA ASP A 150 9.03 5.71 4.14
C ASP A 150 7.61 5.20 4.40
N PHE A 151 6.92 5.78 5.39
CA PHE A 151 5.53 5.44 5.67
C PHE A 151 4.61 5.73 4.48
N MET A 152 4.71 6.91 3.85
CA MET A 152 3.87 7.25 2.70
C MET A 152 4.23 6.43 1.46
N ARG A 153 5.52 6.16 1.24
CA ARG A 153 6.01 5.28 0.16
C ARG A 153 5.52 3.85 0.34
N SER A 154 5.45 3.34 1.57
CA SER A 154 4.86 2.03 1.85
C SER A 154 3.37 1.95 1.46
N LYS A 155 2.66 3.09 1.50
CA LYS A 155 1.28 3.23 0.99
C LYS A 155 1.21 3.51 -0.52
N GLY A 156 2.36 3.53 -1.18
CA GLY A 156 2.55 3.85 -2.58
C GLY A 156 2.16 5.28 -2.91
N ILE A 157 2.42 6.24 -2.01
CA ILE A 157 2.20 7.69 -2.18
C ILE A 157 3.57 8.37 -2.08
N PHE A 158 3.93 9.18 -3.08
CA PHE A 158 5.30 9.66 -3.24
C PHE A 158 5.50 11.14 -2.91
N ALA A 159 4.45 11.96 -3.05
CA ALA A 159 4.46 13.37 -2.68
C ALA A 159 3.09 13.89 -2.28
N SER A 160 3.06 15.11 -1.77
CA SER A 160 1.85 15.88 -1.48
C SER A 160 1.74 17.12 -2.36
N LEU A 161 0.50 17.52 -2.65
CA LEU A 161 0.17 18.73 -3.38
C LEU A 161 -0.98 19.45 -2.68
N PHE A 162 -0.74 20.69 -2.28
CA PHE A 162 -1.76 21.56 -1.70
C PHE A 162 -2.23 22.61 -2.72
N LEU A 163 -3.50 22.56 -3.10
CA LEU A 163 -4.07 23.49 -4.07
C LEU A 163 -4.58 24.77 -3.39
N LYS A 164 -3.89 25.89 -3.63
CA LYS A 164 -4.32 27.22 -3.19
C LYS A 164 -5.35 27.85 -4.13
N THR A 165 -5.26 27.54 -5.41
CA THR A 165 -6.13 28.07 -6.48
C THR A 165 -7.07 27.00 -7.00
N SER A 166 -8.19 27.41 -7.58
CA SER A 166 -9.13 26.48 -8.21
C SER A 166 -8.47 25.75 -9.38
N PRO A 167 -8.54 24.41 -9.43
CA PRO A 167 -8.04 23.65 -10.56
C PRO A 167 -8.98 23.80 -11.77
N LYS A 168 -8.41 23.75 -12.97
CA LYS A 168 -9.18 23.64 -14.20
C LYS A 168 -9.62 22.19 -14.39
N ILE A 169 -10.91 21.96 -14.55
CA ILE A 169 -11.43 20.63 -14.84
C ILE A 169 -11.24 20.37 -16.35
N LEU A 170 -10.45 19.36 -16.69
CA LEU A 170 -10.24 18.95 -18.10
C LEU A 170 -11.34 17.98 -18.53
N ASP A 171 -11.65 16.99 -17.69
CA ASP A 171 -12.70 16.01 -17.93
C ASP A 171 -13.30 15.51 -16.61
N LEU A 172 -14.60 15.65 -16.43
CA LEU A 172 -15.32 15.20 -15.22
C LEU A 172 -15.49 13.68 -15.12
N ASN A 173 -15.41 12.95 -16.23
CA ASN A 173 -15.72 11.52 -16.32
C ASN A 173 -14.60 10.72 -16.98
N TYR A 174 -13.36 11.20 -16.87
CA TYR A 174 -12.18 10.60 -17.49
C TYR A 174 -12.02 9.11 -17.15
N ASN A 175 -12.23 8.74 -15.88
CA ASN A 175 -12.13 7.36 -15.45
C ASN A 175 -13.33 6.90 -14.60
N LYS A 176 -14.26 6.23 -15.28
CA LYS A 176 -15.48 5.67 -14.67
C LYS A 176 -15.19 4.55 -13.66
N PHE A 177 -14.08 3.82 -13.78
CA PHE A 177 -13.74 2.73 -12.86
C PHE A 177 -13.52 3.26 -11.44
N PHE A 178 -12.75 4.35 -11.30
CA PHE A 178 -12.54 4.98 -9.98
C PHE A 178 -13.83 5.54 -9.40
N TYR A 179 -14.68 6.15 -10.22
CA TYR A 179 -15.99 6.61 -9.81
C TYR A 179 -16.87 5.47 -9.27
N ILE A 180 -16.96 4.36 -10.01
CA ILE A 180 -17.74 3.17 -9.60
C ILE A 180 -17.16 2.57 -8.32
N LYS A 181 -15.84 2.39 -8.23
CA LYS A 181 -15.16 1.89 -7.03
C LYS A 181 -15.51 2.73 -5.81
N ASN A 182 -15.41 4.05 -5.91
CA ASN A 182 -15.70 4.95 -4.80
C ASN A 182 -17.19 4.88 -4.39
N ASN A 183 -18.11 4.88 -5.35
CA ASN A 183 -19.53 4.75 -5.07
C ASN A 183 -19.89 3.43 -4.38
N VAL A 184 -19.25 2.31 -4.75
CA VAL A 184 -19.46 1.02 -4.08
C VAL A 184 -19.00 1.09 -2.63
N VAL A 185 -17.83 1.67 -2.36
CA VAL A 185 -17.32 1.86 -1.00
C VAL A 185 -18.25 2.75 -0.17
N GLU A 186 -18.67 3.90 -0.71
CA GLU A 186 -19.60 4.80 -0.01
C GLU A 186 -20.95 4.15 0.27
N LYS A 187 -21.51 3.41 -0.70
CA LYS A 187 -22.79 2.72 -0.52
C LYS A 187 -22.72 1.63 0.55
N LEU A 188 -21.65 0.83 0.55
CA LEU A 188 -21.43 -0.21 1.57
C LEU A 188 -21.18 0.41 2.95
N ASN A 189 -20.44 1.51 3.03
CA ASN A 189 -20.28 2.27 4.25
C ASN A 189 -21.64 2.76 4.79
N ASN A 190 -22.46 3.37 3.94
CA ASN A 190 -23.79 3.84 4.32
C ASN A 190 -24.69 2.70 4.83
N ILE A 191 -24.70 1.55 4.14
CA ILE A 191 -25.44 0.35 4.57
C ILE A 191 -24.97 -0.11 5.95
N ASN A 192 -23.66 -0.22 6.16
CA ASN A 192 -23.10 -0.65 7.44
C ASN A 192 -23.39 0.36 8.55
N SER A 193 -23.32 1.66 8.27
CA SER A 193 -23.65 2.73 9.24
C SER A 193 -25.13 2.76 9.63
N TRP A 194 -26.02 2.29 8.76
CA TRP A 194 -27.44 2.13 9.05
C TRP A 194 -27.72 0.83 9.83
N ALA A 195 -27.05 -0.26 9.47
CA ALA A 195 -27.26 -1.58 10.08
C ALA A 195 -26.54 -1.77 11.43
N LEU A 196 -25.46 -1.04 11.68
CA LEU A 196 -24.60 -1.17 12.85
C LEU A 196 -24.44 0.17 13.56
N LYS A 197 -24.12 0.13 14.86
CA LYS A 197 -23.64 1.32 15.57
C LYS A 197 -22.37 1.83 14.87
N LYS A 198 -22.21 3.15 14.77
CA LYS A 198 -21.10 3.84 14.08
C LYS A 198 -19.73 3.17 14.29
N GLN A 199 -19.35 2.91 15.55
CA GLN A 199 -18.08 2.26 15.89
C GLN A 199 -17.91 0.87 15.25
N ASN A 200 -18.96 0.06 15.24
CA ASN A 200 -18.93 -1.27 14.63
C ASN A 200 -18.93 -1.18 13.10
N ALA A 201 -19.66 -0.21 12.53
CA ALA A 201 -19.63 0.05 11.10
C ALA A 201 -18.22 0.47 10.64
N ASP A 202 -17.60 1.39 11.37
CA ASP A 202 -16.24 1.88 11.10
C ASP A 202 -15.20 0.75 11.24
N PHE A 203 -15.36 -0.13 12.23
CA PHE A 203 -14.54 -1.33 12.39
C PHE A 203 -14.62 -2.24 11.16
N VAL A 204 -15.84 -2.65 10.80
CA VAL A 204 -16.13 -3.52 9.66
C VAL A 204 -15.61 -2.90 8.37
N ASN A 205 -15.93 -1.63 8.11
CA ASN A 205 -15.47 -0.93 6.90
C ASN A 205 -13.95 -0.84 6.82
N THR A 206 -13.27 -0.66 7.97
CA THR A 206 -11.81 -0.60 7.99
C THR A 206 -11.18 -1.94 7.64
N VAL A 207 -11.71 -3.03 8.19
CA VAL A 207 -11.23 -4.39 7.88
C VAL A 207 -11.52 -4.76 6.42
N PHE A 208 -12.73 -4.48 5.93
CA PHE A 208 -13.16 -4.87 4.58
C PHE A 208 -12.49 -4.06 3.47
N PHE A 209 -12.33 -2.75 3.66
CA PHE A 209 -11.76 -1.88 2.64
C PHE A 209 -10.27 -1.59 2.84
N ALA A 210 -9.66 -2.09 3.93
CA ALA A 210 -8.30 -1.75 4.35
C ALA A 210 -8.05 -0.23 4.36
N LYS A 211 -9.06 0.53 4.82
CA LYS A 211 -9.08 1.99 4.86
C LYS A 211 -9.37 2.47 6.26
N ASN A 212 -8.70 3.50 6.73
CA ASN A 212 -8.95 4.04 8.07
C ASN A 212 -10.28 4.81 8.10
N PHE A 213 -11.36 4.14 8.50
CA PHE A 213 -12.65 4.76 8.81
C PHE A 213 -12.82 5.04 10.31
N MET A 214 -11.98 4.44 11.15
CA MET A 214 -12.03 4.60 12.60
C MET A 214 -11.47 5.96 13.04
N ASP A 215 -12.17 6.57 13.97
CA ASP A 215 -11.67 7.68 14.78
C ASP A 215 -10.51 7.23 15.68
N ASP A 216 -9.59 8.14 16.00
CA ASP A 216 -8.34 7.83 16.69
C ASP A 216 -8.60 7.25 18.10
N GLY A 217 -9.57 7.80 18.84
CA GLY A 217 -9.96 7.25 20.15
C GLY A 217 -10.65 5.88 20.09
N TYR A 218 -11.10 5.43 18.91
CA TYR A 218 -11.58 4.06 18.71
C TYR A 218 -10.47 3.12 18.24
N LYS A 219 -9.48 3.61 17.48
CA LYS A 219 -8.27 2.84 17.17
C LYS A 219 -7.52 2.46 18.44
N ASP A 220 -7.35 3.39 19.37
CA ASP A 220 -6.69 3.15 20.65
C ASP A 220 -7.38 2.01 21.42
N LYS A 221 -8.72 1.97 21.42
CA LYS A 221 -9.48 0.88 22.04
C LYS A 221 -9.31 -0.45 21.32
N VAL A 222 -9.25 -0.44 19.99
CA VAL A 222 -9.01 -1.66 19.19
C VAL A 222 -7.59 -2.17 19.43
N GLU A 223 -6.64 -1.26 19.66
CA GLU A 223 -5.26 -1.57 20.06
C GLU A 223 -5.17 -2.10 21.48
N ASP A 224 -5.85 -1.48 22.45
CA ASP A 224 -5.95 -1.92 23.84
C ASP A 224 -6.61 -3.30 23.96
N LEU A 225 -7.59 -3.59 23.11
CA LEU A 225 -8.22 -4.92 22.99
C LEU A 225 -7.33 -5.96 22.28
N GLY A 226 -6.13 -5.55 21.85
CA GLY A 226 -5.17 -6.41 21.17
C GLY A 226 -5.55 -6.77 19.74
N LEU A 227 -6.54 -6.12 19.13
CA LEU A 227 -7.07 -6.42 17.79
C LEU A 227 -6.31 -5.71 16.66
N SER A 228 -5.25 -4.96 16.97
CA SER A 228 -4.36 -4.30 15.98
C SER A 228 -3.81 -5.27 14.94
N HIS A 229 -3.62 -6.54 15.29
CA HIS A 229 -3.16 -7.55 14.36
C HIS A 229 -4.18 -7.84 13.26
N ILE A 230 -5.49 -7.78 13.52
CA ILE A 230 -6.54 -7.94 12.49
C ILE A 230 -6.49 -6.79 11.49
N LEU A 231 -6.16 -5.59 11.97
CA LEU A 231 -6.05 -4.40 11.14
C LEU A 231 -4.75 -4.36 10.32
N ALA A 232 -3.62 -4.73 10.93
CA ALA A 232 -2.30 -4.78 10.30
C ALA A 232 -2.21 -5.89 9.24
N VAL A 233 -2.88 -7.01 9.50
CA VAL A 233 -3.08 -8.13 8.60
C VAL A 233 -4.27 -7.79 7.68
N SER A 234 -4.36 -6.62 7.03
CA SER A 234 -5.41 -6.31 6.03
C SER A 234 -4.93 -6.04 4.58
N GLY A 235 -3.62 -5.92 4.33
CA GLY A 235 -3.03 -5.77 2.99
C GLY A 235 -3.17 -6.94 1.98
N MET A 236 -3.45 -8.19 2.39
CA MET A 236 -3.62 -9.40 1.54
C MET A 236 -4.74 -10.35 2.03
N HIS A 237 -5.57 -9.95 2.98
CA HIS A 237 -5.85 -10.93 4.05
C HIS A 237 -7.22 -11.60 4.08
N ILE A 238 -8.29 -11.02 3.56
CA ILE A 238 -9.58 -11.74 3.58
C ILE A 238 -9.61 -12.87 2.52
N GLY A 239 -8.71 -12.90 1.54
CA GLY A 239 -8.63 -14.00 0.57
C GLY A 239 -8.04 -15.31 1.14
N ILE A 240 -7.15 -15.19 2.12
CA ILE A 240 -6.53 -16.35 2.80
C ILE A 240 -7.37 -16.76 4.01
N ILE A 241 -7.99 -15.78 4.66
CA ILE A 241 -9.07 -15.98 5.61
C ILE A 241 -10.34 -16.31 4.83
N TYR A 242 -10.43 -17.51 4.29
CA TYR A 242 -11.63 -18.36 4.42
C TYR A 242 -11.66 -19.44 3.33
N LEU A 243 -10.83 -19.36 2.29
CA LEU A 243 -10.44 -20.55 1.54
C LEU A 243 -9.85 -21.65 2.47
N PHE A 244 -9.11 -21.27 3.52
CA PHE A 244 -8.65 -22.12 4.64
C PHE A 244 -9.78 -22.79 5.42
N LEU A 245 -10.96 -22.21 5.33
CA LEU A 245 -11.98 -22.36 6.34
C LEU A 245 -13.11 -23.18 5.69
N CYS A 246 -13.49 -22.94 4.43
CA CYS A 246 -14.18 -23.95 3.61
C CYS A 246 -13.40 -25.28 3.43
N GLY A 247 -12.07 -25.25 3.25
CA GLY A 247 -11.27 -26.47 3.07
C GLY A 247 -11.12 -27.33 4.33
N PHE A 248 -11.04 -26.70 5.51
CA PHE A 248 -10.98 -27.38 6.81
C PHE A 248 -12.36 -27.91 7.23
N LEU A 249 -13.41 -27.17 6.90
CA LEU A 249 -14.77 -27.55 7.21
C LEU A 249 -15.22 -28.79 6.42
N SER A 250 -14.74 -29.05 5.19
CA SER A 250 -15.19 -30.16 4.35
C SER A 250 -14.64 -31.56 4.67
N ILE A 251 -13.67 -31.71 5.59
CA ILE A 251 -13.02 -33.00 5.93
C ILE A 251 -13.78 -33.79 7.02
N PHE A 252 -14.63 -33.11 7.80
CA PHE A 252 -15.45 -33.74 8.84
C PHE A 252 -16.93 -33.84 8.41
N PRO A 253 -17.66 -34.91 8.77
CA PRO A 253 -19.10 -35.02 8.55
C PRO A 253 -19.89 -34.20 9.59
N ILE A 254 -19.41 -32.99 9.89
CA ILE A 254 -20.07 -32.07 10.83
C ILE A 254 -21.18 -31.38 10.07
N ASN A 255 -22.39 -31.34 10.64
CA ASN A 255 -23.50 -30.63 10.03
C ASN A 255 -23.11 -29.16 9.79
N TYR A 256 -23.30 -28.67 8.56
CA TYR A 256 -22.76 -27.38 8.10
C TYR A 256 -23.20 -26.18 8.97
N LYS A 257 -24.24 -26.36 9.78
CA LYS A 257 -24.82 -25.36 10.69
C LYS A 257 -23.95 -25.00 11.91
N ILE A 258 -23.10 -25.88 12.43
CA ILE A 258 -22.29 -25.63 13.64
C ILE A 258 -20.90 -25.06 13.29
N ARG A 259 -20.40 -25.46 12.14
CA ARG A 259 -19.16 -24.98 11.53
C ARG A 259 -19.16 -23.46 11.28
N ILE A 260 -20.34 -22.91 11.02
CA ILE A 260 -20.57 -21.47 10.81
C ILE A 260 -20.57 -20.69 12.14
N PHE A 261 -20.82 -21.33 13.29
CA PHE A 261 -20.95 -20.66 14.60
C PHE A 261 -19.59 -20.33 15.27
N PHE A 262 -18.51 -21.06 14.96
CA PHE A 262 -17.16 -20.91 15.57
C PHE A 262 -16.32 -19.74 15.04
N PHE A 263 -16.76 -19.08 13.96
CA PHE A 263 -16.07 -17.94 13.34
C PHE A 263 -16.72 -16.59 13.66
N LEU A 264 -17.72 -16.64 14.54
CA LEU A 264 -18.52 -15.49 15.00
C LEU A 264 -18.07 -14.97 16.38
N PHE A 265 -16.90 -15.41 16.88
CA PHE A 265 -16.22 -14.93 18.09
C PHE A 265 -14.71 -14.91 17.86
#